data_AF-A0A352UMB8-F1
#
_entry.id   AF-A0A352UMB8-F1
#
_cell.length_a   1.000
_cell.length_b   1.000
_cell.length_c   1.000
_cell.angle_alpha   90.00
_cell.angle_beta   90.00
_cell.angle_gamma   90.00
#
_symmetry.space_group_name_H-M   'P 1'
#
loop_
_entity.id
_entity.type
_entity.pdbx_description
1 polymer ?
#
loop_
_entity_poly.entity_id
_entity_poly.type
_entity_poly.pdbx_seq_one_letter_code
_entity_poly.pdbx_strand_id
1 'polypeptide(L)'
;MRKILLIILLACLLLTGCSAGPVKSSGGSAPYAPQTSATPSETPGMTAEDHALGMIESALQALATSPRDDLSTVSYPFEDAYAYSGSAEDAITLYGSKDEVKPLSNAAESFLNEVCDLVIENMPQDASAYDKYRYLAYFLSEATDYDETFAGGLMSITPYGAIVGGHSVCIGYTTAYLYLCEKADLWCCRVYGYSEEGIHGWNLVKLEDGTYYVDVTWCDGLGQIGTEDWQRYFMLTEDVLLDDHGVWDGGPATGTTLFN
;
A
#
# COMPACT_ATOMS: atom_id res chain seq x y z
N MET A 1 5.93 4.12 53.91
CA MET A 1 7.26 3.48 53.81
C MET A 1 7.17 2.02 54.25
N ARG A 2 7.13 1.07 53.31
CA ARG A 2 7.89 -0.20 53.26
C ARG A 2 7.35 -1.03 52.08
N LYS A 3 8.24 -1.28 51.13
CA LYS A 3 8.07 -2.20 49.98
C LYS A 3 8.19 -3.65 50.48
N ILE A 4 7.56 -4.60 49.78
CA ILE A 4 8.21 -5.75 49.11
C ILE A 4 7.16 -6.83 48.72
N LEU A 5 6.98 -6.92 47.39
CA LEU A 5 6.79 -8.08 46.50
C LEU A 5 6.77 -9.52 47.09
N LEU A 6 5.83 -10.36 46.64
CA LEU A 6 6.15 -11.74 46.22
C LEU A 6 5.12 -12.33 45.23
N ILE A 7 5.68 -12.95 44.20
CA ILE A 7 5.12 -13.65 43.04
C ILE A 7 4.63 -15.06 43.43
N ILE A 8 3.54 -15.55 42.82
CA ILE A 8 3.32 -16.99 42.59
C ILE A 8 2.75 -17.22 41.18
N LEU A 9 3.58 -17.84 40.32
CA LEU A 9 3.19 -18.56 39.10
C LEU A 9 2.42 -19.84 39.47
N LEU A 10 1.40 -20.23 38.69
CA LEU A 10 1.30 -21.56 38.06
C LEU A 10 0.02 -21.68 37.21
N ALA A 11 0.16 -21.95 35.91
CA ALA A 11 -0.74 -22.84 35.17
C ALA A 11 -0.01 -23.31 33.90
N CYS A 12 0.32 -24.60 33.86
CA CYS A 12 0.88 -25.28 32.70
C CYS A 12 -0.12 -26.33 32.21
N LEU A 13 -0.27 -26.35 30.88
CA LEU A 13 -0.65 -27.44 29.98
C LEU A 13 -2.03 -28.09 30.10
N LEU A 14 -2.82 -27.92 29.04
CA LEU A 14 -3.24 -29.07 28.21
C LEU A 14 -3.07 -28.72 26.73
N LEU A 15 -2.35 -29.60 26.02
CA LEU A 15 -2.10 -29.59 24.58
C LEU A 15 -3.29 -30.24 23.86
N THR A 16 -3.79 -29.61 22.80
CA THR A 16 -4.33 -30.30 21.62
C THR A 16 -3.95 -29.49 20.39
N GLY A 17 -3.20 -30.12 19.48
CA GLY A 17 -2.64 -29.46 18.31
C GLY A 17 -3.64 -29.28 17.17
N CYS A 18 -3.51 -28.15 16.48
CA CYS A 18 -3.81 -27.98 15.07
C CYS A 18 -2.61 -27.26 14.44
N SER A 19 -2.20 -27.76 13.27
CA SER A 19 -1.06 -27.34 12.47
C SER A 19 -1.20 -25.87 12.03
N ALA A 20 -0.30 -25.01 12.53
CA ALA A 20 -0.10 -23.65 12.03
C ALA A 20 0.90 -23.66 10.87
N GLY A 21 0.54 -23.04 9.74
CA GLY A 21 1.47 -22.67 8.68
C GLY A 21 2.46 -21.58 9.15
N PRO A 22 3.48 -21.25 8.34
CA PRO A 22 4.52 -20.33 8.77
C PRO A 22 3.96 -18.91 8.91
N VAL A 23 3.90 -18.43 10.15
CA VAL A 23 3.63 -17.03 10.49
C VAL A 23 4.94 -16.24 10.28
N LYS A 24 4.94 -15.23 9.42
CA LYS A 24 6.03 -14.24 9.35
C LYS A 24 6.04 -13.49 10.70
N SER A 25 7.16 -13.53 11.42
CA SER A 25 7.27 -13.04 12.79
C SER A 25 7.39 -11.51 12.86
N SER A 26 6.49 -10.85 13.59
CA SER A 26 6.61 -9.44 13.97
C SER A 26 7.56 -9.28 15.16
N GLY A 27 8.68 -8.57 14.93
CA GLY A 27 9.65 -8.20 15.96
C GLY A 27 9.57 -6.70 16.26
N GLY A 28 9.36 -6.34 17.52
CA GLY A 28 9.11 -4.97 17.96
C GLY A 28 10.19 -3.93 17.60
N SER A 29 9.73 -2.72 17.30
CA SER A 29 10.52 -1.58 16.85
C SER A 29 11.29 -0.86 17.97
N ALA A 30 12.60 -0.73 17.80
CA ALA A 30 13.43 0.27 18.49
C ALA A 30 13.40 1.60 17.70
N PRO A 31 13.67 2.77 18.33
CA PRO A 31 13.61 4.05 17.65
C PRO A 31 14.70 4.19 16.56
N TYR A 32 14.28 4.62 15.37
CA TYR A 32 15.05 4.70 14.14
C TYR A 32 16.13 5.80 14.16
N ALA A 33 17.29 5.50 13.56
CA ALA A 33 18.33 6.47 13.22
C ALA A 33 18.48 6.50 11.68
N PRO A 34 18.51 7.69 11.03
CA PRO A 34 18.55 7.77 9.57
C PRO A 34 19.83 7.12 9.03
N GLN A 35 19.68 6.11 8.16
CA GLN A 35 20.75 5.58 7.34
C GLN A 35 20.67 6.20 5.95
N THR A 36 21.83 6.49 5.38
CA THR A 36 22.01 7.22 4.11
C THR A 36 21.39 6.49 2.92
N SER A 37 20.65 7.25 2.10
CA SER A 37 19.98 6.84 0.87
C SER A 37 20.81 5.90 -0.02
N ALA A 38 20.40 4.64 -0.16
CA ALA A 38 20.82 3.82 -1.27
C ALA A 38 20.07 4.30 -2.52
N THR A 39 20.78 4.82 -3.52
CA THR A 39 20.20 4.99 -4.86
C THR A 39 19.94 3.60 -5.45
N PRO A 40 18.75 3.31 -5.99
CA PRO A 40 18.48 2.08 -6.70
C PRO A 40 19.53 1.85 -7.78
N SER A 41 20.06 0.64 -7.82
CA SER A 41 20.86 0.16 -8.94
C SER A 41 19.90 0.01 -10.13
N GLU A 42 19.94 0.94 -11.09
CA GLU A 42 19.43 0.67 -12.43
C GLU A 42 20.07 -0.65 -12.89
N THR A 43 19.28 -1.71 -13.05
CA THR A 43 19.79 -2.96 -13.62
C THR A 43 19.99 -2.69 -15.11
N PRO A 44 21.23 -2.55 -15.61
CA PRO A 44 21.44 -2.03 -16.95
C PRO A 44 20.83 -2.96 -18.00
N GLY A 45 19.84 -2.46 -18.76
CA GLY A 45 19.23 -3.17 -19.88
C GLY A 45 17.91 -3.91 -19.61
N MET A 46 17.30 -3.77 -18.43
CA MET A 46 15.93 -4.25 -18.18
C MET A 46 14.91 -3.29 -18.84
N THR A 47 13.97 -3.83 -19.61
CA THR A 47 12.87 -3.04 -20.20
C THR A 47 11.68 -2.92 -19.22
N ALA A 48 10.77 -1.98 -19.45
CA ALA A 48 9.53 -1.89 -18.68
C ALA A 48 8.67 -3.16 -18.79
N GLU A 49 8.68 -3.82 -19.95
CA GLU A 49 8.02 -5.11 -20.16
C GLU A 49 8.67 -6.21 -19.31
N ASP A 50 10.01 -6.35 -19.37
CA ASP A 50 10.73 -7.33 -18.55
C ASP A 50 10.48 -7.12 -17.05
N HIS A 51 10.29 -5.86 -16.65
CA HIS A 51 10.01 -5.48 -15.27
C HIS A 51 8.59 -5.85 -14.86
N ALA A 52 7.57 -5.47 -15.63
CA ALA A 52 6.18 -5.42 -15.16
C ALA A 52 5.29 -6.57 -15.62
N LEU A 53 5.61 -7.25 -16.73
CA LEU A 53 4.65 -8.14 -17.40
C LEU A 53 4.19 -9.30 -16.50
N GLY A 54 5.08 -9.92 -15.74
CA GLY A 54 4.72 -11.02 -14.83
C GLY A 54 3.76 -10.57 -13.71
N MET A 55 3.93 -9.36 -13.19
CA MET A 55 3.06 -8.80 -12.14
C MET A 55 1.70 -8.40 -12.71
N ILE A 56 1.68 -7.87 -13.93
CA ILE A 56 0.45 -7.60 -14.69
C ILE A 56 -0.33 -8.89 -14.92
N GLU A 57 0.32 -9.96 -15.39
CA GLU A 57 -0.29 -11.27 -15.60
C GLU A 57 -0.86 -11.84 -14.30
N SER A 58 -0.11 -11.74 -13.19
CA SER A 58 -0.56 -12.16 -11.85
C SER A 58 -1.82 -11.42 -11.41
N ALA A 59 -1.84 -10.08 -11.52
CA ALA A 59 -2.99 -9.25 -11.17
C ALA A 59 -4.23 -9.55 -12.03
N LEU A 60 -4.06 -9.70 -13.34
CA LEU A 60 -5.14 -10.06 -14.26
C LEU A 60 -5.70 -11.46 -13.96
N GLN A 61 -4.83 -12.42 -13.68
CA GLN A 61 -5.23 -13.78 -13.32
C GLN A 61 -6.01 -13.79 -12.00
N ALA A 62 -5.58 -13.03 -10.99
CA ALA A 62 -6.28 -12.91 -9.72
C ALA A 62 -7.68 -12.31 -9.90
N LEU A 63 -7.83 -11.23 -10.67
CA LEU A 63 -9.14 -10.66 -10.99
C LEU A 63 -10.08 -11.65 -11.68
N ALA A 64 -9.56 -12.38 -12.68
CA ALA A 64 -10.36 -13.32 -13.46
C ALA A 64 -10.93 -14.49 -12.63
N THR A 65 -10.37 -14.79 -11.45
CA THR A 65 -10.90 -15.84 -10.57
C THR A 65 -12.15 -15.41 -9.81
N SER A 66 -12.34 -14.10 -9.60
CA SER A 66 -13.48 -13.55 -8.85
C SER A 66 -13.82 -12.12 -9.34
N PRO A 67 -14.29 -11.96 -10.59
CA PRO A 67 -14.65 -10.64 -11.12
C PRO A 67 -15.84 -10.06 -10.36
N ARG A 68 -15.84 -8.74 -10.16
CA ARG A 68 -16.87 -7.99 -9.45
C ARG A 68 -17.68 -7.11 -10.40
N ASP A 69 -18.20 -7.75 -11.43
CA ASP A 69 -19.12 -7.16 -12.42
C ASP A 69 -20.47 -6.75 -11.78
N ASP A 70 -20.74 -7.24 -10.57
CA ASP A 70 -21.90 -6.88 -9.74
C ASP A 70 -21.76 -5.53 -9.04
N LEU A 71 -20.56 -4.94 -9.01
CA LEU A 71 -20.27 -3.67 -8.35
C LEU A 71 -20.21 -2.49 -9.33
N SER A 72 -20.14 -1.27 -8.78
CA SER A 72 -20.16 -0.01 -9.54
C SER A 72 -19.18 -0.01 -10.71
N THR A 73 -19.68 0.30 -11.90
CA THR A 73 -18.88 0.61 -13.10
C THR A 73 -18.54 2.11 -13.21
N VAL A 74 -19.12 2.94 -12.33
CA VAL A 74 -18.89 4.38 -12.30
C VAL A 74 -17.61 4.67 -11.52
N SER A 75 -16.67 5.34 -12.20
CA SER A 75 -15.50 5.99 -11.60
C SER A 75 -15.58 7.51 -11.76
N TYR A 76 -14.72 8.22 -11.05
CA TYR A 76 -14.55 9.66 -11.15
C TYR A 76 -13.12 9.95 -11.62
N PRO A 77 -12.91 11.04 -12.38
CA PRO A 77 -11.58 11.39 -12.85
C PRO A 77 -10.65 11.75 -11.70
N PHE A 78 -9.35 11.60 -11.91
CA PHE A 78 -8.36 12.06 -10.96
C PHE A 78 -8.38 13.59 -10.85
N GLU A 79 -8.05 14.12 -9.66
CA GLU A 79 -7.96 15.57 -9.44
C GLU A 79 -6.49 15.99 -9.32
N ASP A 80 -6.03 16.89 -10.20
CA ASP A 80 -4.65 17.41 -10.21
C ASP A 80 -4.17 17.95 -8.83
N ALA A 81 -5.10 18.36 -7.96
CA ALA A 81 -4.80 18.81 -6.61
C ALA A 81 -4.19 17.71 -5.71
N TYR A 82 -4.41 16.43 -6.04
CA TYR A 82 -3.84 15.29 -5.33
C TYR A 82 -2.61 14.69 -6.01
N ALA A 83 -2.22 15.20 -7.18
CA ALA A 83 -1.12 14.64 -7.97
C ALA A 83 0.17 14.52 -7.16
N TYR A 84 0.92 13.45 -7.39
CA TYR A 84 2.17 13.24 -6.68
C TYR A 84 3.22 14.27 -7.12
N SER A 85 3.64 15.11 -6.17
CA SER A 85 4.62 16.19 -6.41
C SER A 85 6.00 15.91 -5.83
N GLY A 86 6.31 14.65 -5.50
CA GLY A 86 7.54 14.26 -4.80
C GLY A 86 7.32 13.96 -3.31
N SER A 87 8.30 13.29 -2.69
CA SER A 87 8.23 12.83 -1.28
C SER A 87 8.96 13.76 -0.29
N ALA A 88 9.37 14.95 -0.73
CA ALA A 88 10.12 15.88 0.12
C ALA A 88 9.28 16.37 1.31
N GLU A 89 8.00 16.68 1.08
CA GLU A 89 7.08 17.05 2.14
C GLU A 89 6.86 15.89 3.11
N ASP A 90 6.55 14.70 2.60
CA ASP A 90 6.34 13.49 3.40
C ASP A 90 7.55 13.16 4.28
N ALA A 91 8.77 13.26 3.74
CA ALA A 91 10.01 13.04 4.49
C ALA A 91 10.18 14.01 5.67
N ILE A 92 9.77 15.27 5.50
CA ILE A 92 9.88 16.30 6.55
C ILE A 92 8.76 16.13 7.57
N THR A 93 7.52 15.98 7.12
CA THR A 93 6.32 16.04 7.98
C THR A 93 6.10 14.74 8.73
N LEU A 94 6.34 13.58 8.10
CA LEU A 94 6.09 12.26 8.67
C LEU A 94 7.33 11.68 9.37
N TYR A 95 8.52 11.93 8.81
CA TYR A 95 9.77 11.33 9.31
C TYR A 95 10.72 12.33 9.99
N GLY A 96 10.40 13.63 10.00
CA GLY A 96 11.26 14.65 10.59
C GLY A 96 12.64 14.75 9.92
N SER A 97 12.74 14.29 8.67
CA SER A 97 14.00 14.27 7.92
C SER A 97 14.52 15.68 7.73
N LYS A 98 15.82 15.85 7.98
CA LYS A 98 16.58 17.05 7.60
C LYS A 98 17.38 16.85 6.32
N ASP A 99 17.38 15.62 5.82
CA ASP A 99 18.09 15.25 4.61
C ASP A 99 17.27 15.66 3.39
N GLU A 100 17.97 16.12 2.35
CA GLU A 100 17.35 16.45 1.09
C GLU A 100 16.90 15.16 0.39
N VAL A 101 15.59 15.00 0.20
CA VAL A 101 15.05 13.99 -0.73
C VAL A 101 15.51 14.42 -2.13
N LYS A 102 16.52 13.72 -2.65
CA LYS A 102 16.98 13.99 -4.01
C LYS A 102 15.86 13.63 -4.98
N PRO A 103 15.54 14.51 -5.95
CA PRO A 103 14.62 14.14 -7.01
C PRO A 103 15.18 12.93 -7.77
N LEU A 104 14.27 12.16 -8.37
CA LEU A 104 14.65 11.09 -9.28
C LEU A 104 15.41 11.68 -10.47
N SER A 105 16.27 10.89 -11.09
CA SER A 105 16.86 11.28 -12.37
C SER A 105 15.78 11.24 -13.44
N ASN A 106 15.90 12.05 -14.51
CA ASN A 106 14.97 11.98 -15.64
C ASN A 106 14.85 10.57 -16.24
N ALA A 107 15.93 9.77 -16.18
CA ALA A 107 15.91 8.39 -16.65
C ALA A 107 15.07 7.48 -15.74
N ALA A 108 15.23 7.62 -14.42
CA ALA A 108 14.43 6.90 -13.44
C ALA A 108 12.94 7.30 -13.51
N GLU A 109 12.64 8.58 -13.71
CA GLU A 109 11.28 9.07 -13.92
C GLU A 109 10.66 8.54 -15.22
N SER A 110 11.43 8.53 -16.32
CA SER A 110 10.97 7.94 -17.60
C SER A 110 10.65 6.47 -17.42
N PHE A 111 11.54 5.71 -16.77
CA PHE A 111 11.35 4.28 -16.58
C PHE A 111 10.12 3.96 -15.71
N LEU A 112 9.93 4.70 -14.60
CA LEU A 112 8.72 4.57 -13.77
C LEU A 112 7.45 4.85 -14.59
N ASN A 113 7.47 5.89 -15.41
CA ASN A 113 6.34 6.23 -16.28
C ASN A 113 6.05 5.12 -17.29
N GLU A 114 7.07 4.59 -17.95
CA GLU A 114 6.95 3.50 -18.93
C GLU A 114 6.35 2.24 -18.28
N VAL A 115 6.79 1.89 -17.07
CA VAL A 115 6.21 0.78 -16.29
C VAL A 115 4.74 1.06 -15.97
N CYS A 116 4.40 2.25 -15.48
CA CYS A 116 3.03 2.59 -15.14
C CYS A 116 2.12 2.63 -16.38
N ASP A 117 2.60 3.19 -17.50
CA ASP A 117 1.86 3.23 -18.76
C ASP A 117 1.52 1.80 -19.22
N LEU A 118 2.46 0.87 -19.14
CA LEU A 118 2.22 -0.54 -19.47
C LEU A 118 1.16 -1.18 -18.56
N VAL A 119 1.16 -0.86 -17.27
CA VAL A 119 0.12 -1.31 -16.33
C VAL A 119 -1.25 -0.78 -16.73
N ILE A 120 -1.37 0.52 -17.04
CA ILE A 120 -2.65 1.12 -17.43
C ILE A 120 -3.14 0.59 -18.78
N GLU A 121 -2.24 0.39 -19.74
CA GLU A 121 -2.57 -0.19 -21.06
C GLU A 121 -3.14 -1.61 -20.95
N ASN A 122 -2.71 -2.39 -19.95
CA ASN A 122 -3.19 -3.75 -19.70
C ASN A 122 -4.39 -3.82 -18.73
N MET A 123 -4.82 -2.69 -18.14
CA MET A 123 -5.99 -2.66 -17.26
C MET A 123 -7.26 -3.00 -18.05
N PRO A 124 -8.11 -3.95 -17.57
CA PRO A 124 -9.35 -4.31 -18.25
C PRO A 124 -10.31 -3.12 -18.35
N GLN A 125 -10.63 -2.70 -19.57
CA GLN A 125 -11.40 -1.47 -19.82
C GLN A 125 -12.89 -1.62 -19.47
N ASP A 126 -13.42 -2.82 -19.60
CA ASP A 126 -14.80 -3.22 -19.33
C ASP A 126 -15.03 -3.71 -17.89
N ALA A 127 -13.99 -3.83 -17.08
CA ALA A 127 -14.13 -4.13 -15.65
C ALA A 127 -14.90 -3.03 -14.90
N SER A 128 -15.52 -3.43 -13.79
CA SER A 128 -16.12 -2.49 -12.85
C SER A 128 -15.09 -1.50 -12.32
N ALA A 129 -15.53 -0.32 -11.89
CA ALA A 129 -14.64 0.67 -11.29
C ALA A 129 -13.96 0.08 -10.03
N TYR A 130 -14.70 -0.73 -9.26
CA TYR A 130 -14.15 -1.51 -8.17
C TYR A 130 -12.95 -2.37 -8.61
N ASP A 131 -13.11 -3.13 -9.70
CA ASP A 131 -12.04 -4.00 -10.20
C ASP A 131 -10.89 -3.25 -10.83
N LYS A 132 -11.11 -2.04 -11.36
CA LYS A 132 -10.02 -1.16 -11.80
C LYS A 132 -9.15 -0.71 -10.62
N TYR A 133 -9.74 -0.30 -9.50
CA TYR A 133 -8.97 -0.02 -8.28
C TYR A 133 -8.26 -1.27 -7.74
N ARG A 134 -8.93 -2.43 -7.79
CA ARG A 134 -8.40 -3.70 -7.27
C ARG A 134 -7.26 -4.22 -8.14
N TYR A 135 -7.34 -4.04 -9.46
CA TYR A 135 -6.26 -4.33 -10.41
C TYR A 135 -4.96 -3.61 -10.02
N LEU A 136 -5.04 -2.29 -9.81
CA LEU A 136 -3.88 -1.48 -9.45
C LEU A 136 -3.31 -1.88 -8.09
N ALA A 137 -4.16 -2.25 -7.14
CA ALA A 137 -3.74 -2.69 -5.81
C ALA A 137 -3.09 -4.09 -5.84
N TYR A 138 -3.61 -5.01 -6.66
CA TYR A 138 -2.98 -6.32 -6.90
C TYR A 138 -1.63 -6.15 -7.57
N PHE A 139 -1.55 -5.34 -8.64
CA PHE A 139 -0.27 -5.06 -9.28
C PHE A 139 0.75 -4.51 -8.28
N LEU A 140 0.35 -3.55 -7.44
CA LEU A 140 1.24 -2.96 -6.44
C LEU A 140 1.68 -3.98 -5.37
N SER A 141 0.78 -4.86 -4.92
CA SER A 141 1.13 -5.93 -3.97
C SER A 141 2.16 -6.92 -4.55
N GLU A 142 2.09 -7.19 -5.86
CA GLU A 142 3.10 -8.02 -6.53
C GLU A 142 4.41 -7.27 -6.79
N ALA A 143 4.35 -5.94 -6.88
CA ALA A 143 5.48 -5.10 -7.27
C ALA A 143 6.42 -4.73 -6.14
N THR A 144 6.00 -4.87 -4.88
CA THR A 144 6.79 -4.39 -3.77
C THR A 144 6.67 -5.28 -2.55
N ASP A 145 7.79 -5.51 -1.86
CA ASP A 145 7.82 -6.09 -0.53
C ASP A 145 7.91 -4.98 0.53
N TYR A 146 7.31 -5.20 1.70
CA TYR A 146 7.40 -4.23 2.79
C TYR A 146 8.85 -4.09 3.34
N ASP A 147 9.36 -2.85 3.40
CA ASP A 147 10.67 -2.51 3.94
C ASP A 147 10.64 -2.30 5.46
N GLU A 148 10.56 -3.41 6.20
CA GLU A 148 10.51 -3.47 7.66
C GLU A 148 11.62 -2.68 8.37
N THR A 149 12.77 -2.53 7.71
CA THR A 149 13.97 -1.93 8.30
C THR A 149 14.24 -0.52 7.82
N PHE A 150 13.42 -0.03 6.88
CA PHE A 150 13.65 1.22 6.15
C PHE A 150 15.06 1.27 5.52
N ALA A 151 15.52 0.12 5.00
CA ALA A 151 16.85 -0.03 4.40
C ALA A 151 16.97 0.75 3.08
N GLY A 152 15.87 0.94 2.35
CA GLY A 152 15.83 1.79 1.15
C GLY A 152 15.82 3.28 1.46
N GLY A 153 15.68 3.67 2.73
CA GLY A 153 15.67 5.05 3.16
C GLY A 153 14.53 5.84 2.53
N LEU A 154 14.80 7.10 2.17
CA LEU A 154 13.80 7.98 1.53
C LEU A 154 13.34 7.50 0.15
N MET A 155 13.96 6.46 -0.43
CA MET A 155 13.41 5.84 -1.64
C MET A 155 12.17 4.99 -1.32
N SER A 156 12.13 4.35 -0.14
CA SER A 156 11.05 3.47 0.32
C SER A 156 9.71 4.20 0.54
N ILE A 157 9.69 5.54 0.43
CA ILE A 157 8.47 6.35 0.55
C ILE A 157 7.99 6.91 -0.80
N THR A 158 8.64 6.52 -1.91
CA THR A 158 8.35 7.03 -3.26
C THR A 158 7.63 5.99 -4.13
N PRO A 159 6.89 6.42 -5.17
CA PRO A 159 6.35 5.51 -6.18
C PRO A 159 7.44 4.67 -6.87
N TYR A 160 8.63 5.26 -7.10
CA TYR A 160 9.74 4.55 -7.71
C TYR A 160 10.24 3.42 -6.82
N GLY A 161 10.43 3.67 -5.51
CA GLY A 161 10.87 2.65 -4.56
C GLY A 161 9.93 1.47 -4.52
N ALA A 162 8.62 1.74 -4.50
CA ALA A 162 7.61 0.69 -4.53
C ALA A 162 7.59 -0.05 -5.88
N ILE A 163 7.32 0.63 -6.99
CA ILE A 163 7.01 0.01 -8.28
C ILE A 163 8.26 -0.52 -8.99
N VAL A 164 9.37 0.21 -8.92
CA VAL A 164 10.62 -0.13 -9.63
C VAL A 164 11.66 -0.74 -8.69
N GLY A 165 11.79 -0.16 -7.50
CA GLY A 165 12.76 -0.61 -6.49
C GLY A 165 12.38 -1.92 -5.82
N GLY A 166 11.11 -2.33 -5.88
CA GLY A 166 10.63 -3.57 -5.30
C GLY A 166 10.47 -3.54 -3.78
N HIS A 167 10.70 -2.40 -3.12
CA HIS A 167 10.66 -2.30 -1.66
C HIS A 167 10.15 -0.94 -1.20
N SER A 168 9.18 -0.94 -0.30
CA SER A 168 8.62 0.30 0.24
C SER A 168 8.02 0.13 1.63
N VAL A 169 7.86 1.24 2.35
CA VAL A 169 7.02 1.29 3.56
C VAL A 169 5.64 1.84 3.22
N CYS A 170 4.74 1.94 4.21
CA CYS A 170 3.34 2.32 3.99
C CYS A 170 3.13 3.60 3.18
N ILE A 171 3.98 4.61 3.37
CA ILE A 171 3.95 5.87 2.59
C ILE A 171 4.33 5.64 1.11
N GLY A 172 5.25 4.71 0.84
CA GLY A 172 5.61 4.31 -0.52
C GLY A 172 4.49 3.55 -1.23
N TYR A 173 3.81 2.62 -0.54
CA TYR A 173 2.58 2.00 -1.06
C TYR A 173 1.51 3.06 -1.37
N THR A 174 1.25 3.95 -0.42
CA THR A 174 0.23 5.00 -0.51
C THR A 174 0.48 5.95 -1.68
N THR A 175 1.74 6.35 -1.87
CA THR A 175 2.14 7.25 -2.97
C THR A 175 2.17 6.52 -4.31
N ALA A 176 2.60 5.26 -4.35
CA ALA A 176 2.57 4.44 -5.55
C ALA A 176 1.15 4.17 -6.03
N TYR A 177 0.23 3.86 -5.11
CA TYR A 177 -1.16 3.63 -5.45
C TYR A 177 -1.85 4.90 -5.96
N LEU A 178 -1.58 6.05 -5.32
CA LEU A 178 -2.00 7.37 -5.83
C LEU A 178 -1.49 7.59 -7.26
N TYR A 179 -0.20 7.34 -7.50
CA TYR A 179 0.44 7.55 -8.80
C TYR A 179 -0.17 6.67 -9.90
N LEU A 180 -0.44 5.40 -9.59
CA LEU A 180 -1.15 4.50 -10.51
C LEU A 180 -2.58 4.99 -10.79
N CYS A 181 -3.30 5.47 -9.77
CA CYS A 181 -4.65 6.01 -9.95
C CYS A 181 -4.66 7.30 -10.79
N GLU A 182 -3.66 8.17 -10.61
CA GLU A 182 -3.46 9.37 -11.44
C GLU A 182 -3.31 8.99 -12.92
N LYS A 183 -2.44 8.01 -13.22
CA LYS A 183 -2.20 7.51 -14.58
C LYS A 183 -3.43 6.83 -15.18
N ALA A 184 -4.27 6.22 -14.35
CA ALA A 184 -5.51 5.57 -14.73
C ALA A 184 -6.72 6.51 -14.88
N ASP A 185 -6.57 7.80 -14.55
CA ASP A 185 -7.67 8.76 -14.39
C ASP A 185 -8.77 8.27 -13.43
N LEU A 186 -8.36 7.72 -12.29
CA LEU A 186 -9.24 7.25 -11.21
C LEU A 186 -9.08 8.12 -9.97
N TRP A 187 -10.18 8.68 -9.48
CA TRP A 187 -10.18 9.53 -8.29
C TRP A 187 -9.55 8.83 -7.08
N CYS A 188 -8.48 9.42 -6.57
CA CYS A 188 -7.75 8.91 -5.42
C CYS A 188 -7.07 10.07 -4.70
N CYS A 189 -7.05 10.03 -3.37
CA CYS A 189 -6.18 10.89 -2.58
C CYS A 189 -5.44 10.08 -1.51
N ARG A 190 -4.31 10.61 -1.05
CA ARG A 190 -3.56 10.05 0.08
C ARG A 190 -4.21 10.47 1.39
N VAL A 191 -4.16 9.58 2.36
CA VAL A 191 -4.58 9.84 3.74
C VAL A 191 -3.45 9.40 4.66
N TYR A 192 -3.13 10.25 5.62
CA TYR A 192 -2.11 9.97 6.62
C TYR A 192 -2.71 10.09 8.01
N GLY A 193 -2.31 9.19 8.88
CA GLY A 193 -2.75 9.17 10.27
C GLY A 193 -1.93 8.21 11.09
N TYR A 194 -2.61 7.50 11.98
CA TYR A 194 -2.01 6.49 12.84
C TYR A 194 -2.73 5.15 12.67
N SER A 195 -1.97 4.07 12.75
CA SER A 195 -2.48 2.73 13.02
C SER A 195 -2.01 2.26 14.40
N GLU A 196 -2.35 1.04 14.78
CA GLU A 196 -1.79 0.40 15.99
C GLU A 196 -0.25 0.33 15.98
N GLU A 197 0.39 0.44 14.80
CA GLU A 197 1.84 0.33 14.61
C GLU A 197 2.56 1.69 14.59
N GLY A 198 1.84 2.81 14.57
CA GLY A 198 2.39 4.16 14.57
C GLY A 198 1.90 5.01 13.39
N ILE A 199 2.74 5.93 12.91
CA ILE A 199 2.41 6.77 11.75
C ILE A 199 2.19 5.85 10.55
N HIS A 200 1.07 6.04 9.85
CA HIS A 200 0.67 5.19 8.75
C HIS A 200 0.05 5.98 7.60
N GLY A 201 -0.03 5.36 6.43
CA GLY A 201 -0.63 5.95 5.23
C GLY A 201 -1.47 4.93 4.48
N TRP A 202 -2.55 5.42 3.90
CA TRP A 202 -3.45 4.68 3.02
C TRP A 202 -4.11 5.63 2.03
N ASN A 203 -5.05 5.14 1.22
CA ASN A 203 -5.72 5.95 0.21
C ASN A 203 -7.23 6.02 0.44
N LEU A 204 -7.83 7.08 -0.09
CA LEU A 204 -9.28 7.21 -0.22
C LEU A 204 -9.60 7.19 -1.72
N VAL A 205 -10.51 6.30 -2.12
CA VAL A 205 -10.97 6.13 -3.50
C VAL A 205 -12.47 6.35 -3.58
N LYS A 206 -13.03 6.44 -4.80
CA LYS A 206 -14.45 6.79 -4.99
C LYS A 206 -15.16 5.90 -6.00
N LEU A 207 -16.34 5.43 -5.59
CA LEU A 207 -17.35 4.75 -6.41
C LEU A 207 -18.65 5.59 -6.45
N GLU A 208 -19.67 5.11 -7.16
CA GLU A 208 -20.95 5.82 -7.34
C GLU A 208 -21.61 6.23 -6.02
N ASP A 209 -21.55 5.37 -5.00
CA ASP A 209 -22.29 5.51 -3.75
C ASP A 209 -21.49 6.22 -2.65
N GLY A 210 -20.19 6.46 -2.87
CA GLY A 210 -19.37 7.17 -1.90
C GLY A 210 -17.88 6.90 -2.02
N THR A 211 -17.18 7.32 -0.98
CA THR A 211 -15.73 7.16 -0.82
C THR A 211 -15.41 5.98 0.08
N TYR A 212 -14.29 5.31 -0.19
CA TYR A 212 -13.83 4.11 0.50
C TYR A 212 -12.34 4.20 0.80
N TYR A 213 -11.93 3.65 1.94
CA TYR A 213 -10.52 3.51 2.26
C TYR A 213 -9.91 2.27 1.61
N VAL A 214 -8.67 2.40 1.16
CA VAL A 214 -7.85 1.32 0.62
C VAL A 214 -6.47 1.40 1.25
N ASP A 215 -6.11 0.41 2.05
CA ASP A 215 -4.77 0.24 2.61
C ASP A 215 -4.10 -0.96 1.95
N VAL A 216 -3.36 -0.69 0.85
CA VAL A 216 -2.67 -1.73 0.09
C VAL A 216 -1.56 -2.39 0.91
N THR A 217 -0.94 -1.67 1.85
CA THR A 217 0.12 -2.23 2.70
C THR A 217 -0.44 -3.34 3.57
N TRP A 218 -1.59 -3.14 4.19
CA TRP A 218 -2.21 -4.16 5.03
C TRP A 218 -2.94 -5.24 4.22
N CYS A 219 -3.43 -4.92 3.01
CA CYS A 219 -3.88 -5.96 2.07
C CYS A 219 -2.74 -6.95 1.77
N ASP A 220 -1.59 -6.45 1.32
CA ASP A 220 -0.42 -7.27 0.98
C ASP A 220 0.16 -8.00 2.20
N GLY A 221 0.26 -7.32 3.34
CA GLY A 221 0.81 -7.89 4.58
C GLY A 221 0.01 -9.06 5.14
N LEU A 222 -1.30 -9.15 4.84
CA LEU A 222 -2.20 -10.16 5.41
C LEU A 222 -2.47 -11.35 4.50
N GLY A 223 -2.46 -11.16 3.18
CA GLY A 223 -2.85 -12.22 2.26
C GLY A 223 -2.26 -12.05 0.87
N GLN A 224 -2.23 -13.15 0.12
CA GLN A 224 -1.91 -13.10 -1.31
C GLN A 224 -3.07 -12.46 -2.08
N ILE A 225 -2.77 -11.80 -3.20
CA ILE A 225 -3.78 -11.24 -4.09
C ILE A 225 -4.88 -12.27 -4.42
N GLY A 226 -6.14 -11.83 -4.45
CA GLY A 226 -7.29 -12.71 -4.69
C GLY A 226 -7.78 -13.53 -3.49
N THR A 227 -7.13 -13.45 -2.33
CA THR A 227 -7.60 -14.12 -1.10
C THR A 227 -8.52 -13.23 -0.26
N GLU A 228 -9.33 -13.84 0.60
CA GLU A 228 -10.16 -13.11 1.58
C GLU A 228 -9.31 -12.32 2.58
N ASP A 229 -8.13 -12.82 2.95
CA ASP A 229 -7.22 -12.12 3.87
C ASP A 229 -6.70 -10.82 3.25
N TRP A 230 -6.33 -10.84 1.96
CA TRP A 230 -5.91 -9.62 1.23
C TRP A 230 -7.06 -8.61 1.14
N GLN A 231 -8.29 -9.09 0.93
CA GLN A 231 -9.47 -8.25 0.74
C GLN A 231 -9.88 -7.47 2.00
N ARG A 232 -9.33 -7.80 3.18
CA ARG A 232 -9.71 -7.19 4.48
C ARG A 232 -9.49 -5.68 4.58
N TYR A 233 -8.54 -5.12 3.83
CA TYR A 233 -8.22 -3.69 3.87
C TYR A 233 -8.48 -2.95 2.56
N PHE A 234 -9.30 -3.56 1.70
CA PHE A 234 -9.65 -3.00 0.40
C PHE A 234 -11.13 -2.60 0.38
N MET A 235 -11.39 -1.33 0.04
CA MET A 235 -12.71 -0.71 -0.06
C MET A 235 -13.49 -0.71 1.26
N LEU A 236 -12.83 -0.24 2.32
CA LEU A 236 -13.39 -0.15 3.66
C LEU A 236 -14.23 1.11 3.87
N THR A 237 -15.25 0.97 4.70
CA THR A 237 -15.99 2.08 5.29
C THR A 237 -15.21 2.68 6.46
N GLU A 238 -15.58 3.90 6.88
CA GLU A 238 -14.95 4.61 7.99
C GLU A 238 -14.99 3.80 9.29
N ASP A 239 -16.15 3.21 9.60
CA ASP A 239 -16.38 2.48 10.85
C ASP A 239 -15.51 1.22 10.96
N VAL A 240 -15.26 0.55 9.85
CA VAL A 240 -14.38 -0.63 9.82
C VAL A 240 -12.91 -0.23 9.98
N LEU A 241 -12.45 0.81 9.26
CA LEU A 241 -11.06 1.23 9.38
C LEU A 241 -10.75 1.81 10.78
N LEU A 242 -11.73 2.44 11.45
CA LEU A 242 -11.59 2.97 12.81
C LEU A 242 -11.29 1.93 13.90
N ASP A 243 -11.43 0.64 13.61
CA ASP A 243 -11.13 -0.42 14.58
C ASP A 243 -9.62 -0.50 14.90
N ASP A 244 -8.76 -0.18 13.94
CA ASP A 244 -7.29 -0.30 14.04
C ASP A 244 -6.51 0.90 13.47
N HIS A 245 -7.20 1.83 12.80
CA HIS A 245 -6.68 3.14 12.43
C HIS A 245 -7.29 4.26 13.27
N GLY A 246 -6.56 5.35 13.45
CA GLY A 246 -7.04 6.53 14.15
C GLY A 246 -6.31 7.80 13.73
N VAL A 247 -6.93 8.95 14.02
CA VAL A 247 -6.31 10.29 13.94
C VAL A 247 -5.72 10.57 12.55
N TRP A 248 -6.60 10.90 11.60
CA TRP A 248 -6.21 11.35 10.26
C TRP A 248 -7.00 12.60 9.85
N ASP A 249 -6.43 13.33 8.90
CA ASP A 249 -7.13 14.34 8.11
C ASP A 249 -7.28 13.78 6.68
N GLY A 250 -8.48 13.89 6.09
CA GLY A 250 -8.80 13.29 4.78
C GLY A 250 -9.84 12.18 4.89
N GLY A 251 -11.08 12.50 4.52
CA GLY A 251 -12.26 11.68 4.81
C GLY A 251 -13.49 12.54 5.14
N PRO A 252 -14.59 11.93 5.58
CA PRO A 252 -14.72 10.50 5.87
C PRO A 252 -14.90 9.63 4.61
N ALA A 253 -14.69 8.32 4.73
CA ALA A 253 -15.27 7.34 3.83
C ALA A 253 -16.81 7.37 3.99
N THR A 254 -17.50 7.61 2.88
CA THR A 254 -18.96 7.86 2.85
C THR A 254 -19.76 6.72 2.20
N GLY A 255 -19.07 5.72 1.66
CA GLY A 255 -19.68 4.55 1.06
C GLY A 255 -20.37 3.64 2.08
N THR A 256 -20.93 2.53 1.59
CA THR A 256 -21.60 1.52 2.41
C THR A 256 -20.86 0.19 2.32
N THR A 257 -21.00 -0.67 3.34
CA THR A 257 -20.31 -1.95 3.35
C THR A 257 -20.66 -2.76 2.10
N LEU A 258 -19.64 -3.08 1.30
CA LEU A 258 -19.84 -3.77 0.02
C LEU A 258 -20.09 -5.28 0.19
N PHE A 259 -19.58 -5.87 1.29
CA PHE A 259 -19.67 -7.30 1.58
C PHE A 259 -20.16 -7.54 3.01
N ASN A 260 -21.04 -8.52 3.21
CA ASN A 260 -21.52 -8.94 4.52
C ASN A 260 -20.66 -10.05 5.12
#